data_AF-A0A453KXN9-F1
#
_entry.id   AF-A0A453KXN9-F1
#
_cell.length_a   1.000
_cell.length_b   1.000
_cell.length_c   1.000
_cell.angle_alpha   90.00
_cell.angle_beta   90.00
_cell.angle_gamma   90.00
#
_symmetry.space_group_name_H-M   'P 1'
#
loop_
_entity.id
_entity.type
_entity.pdbx_description
1 polymer ?
#
loop_
_entity_poly.entity_id
_entity_poly.type
_entity_poly.pdbx_seq_one_letter_code
_entity_poly.pdbx_strand_id
1 'polypeptide(L)' 'MVRACRANASDAILCTVLGQNAVHGAFAGFSGITSGICNTHYAFLPITEVITTPKHVNPNSRMWHRCLTSTGQPDFH' A
#
# COMPACT_ATOMS: atom_id res chain seq x y z
N MET A 1 -6.29 11.16 -16.62
CA MET A 1 -7.42 11.54 -15.74
C MET A 1 -7.63 10.55 -14.58
N VAL A 2 -6.55 10.01 -13.97
CA VAL A 2 -6.62 9.03 -12.85
C VAL A 2 -6.04 9.61 -11.55
N ARG A 3 -4.90 10.31 -11.61
CA ARG A 3 -4.25 10.91 -10.43
C ARG A 3 -4.81 12.27 -10.01
N ALA A 4 -5.75 12.81 -10.76
CA ALA A 4 -6.32 14.16 -10.56
C ALA A 4 -7.83 14.13 -10.21
N CYS A 5 -8.44 12.94 -10.12
CA CYS A 5 -9.82 12.83 -9.66
C CYS A 5 -9.89 12.88 -8.13
N ARG A 6 -11.08 13.14 -7.60
CA ARG A 6 -11.33 13.09 -6.16
C ARG A 6 -11.20 11.65 -5.65
N ALA A 7 -10.66 11.51 -4.44
CA ALA A 7 -10.66 10.24 -3.72
C ALA A 7 -12.08 9.71 -3.52
N ASN A 8 -12.26 8.39 -3.66
CA ASN A 8 -13.51 7.73 -3.29
C ASN A 8 -13.66 7.70 -1.74
N ALA A 9 -14.82 7.25 -1.24
CA ALA A 9 -15.10 7.26 0.19
C ALA A 9 -14.10 6.40 1.00
N SER A 10 -13.72 5.22 0.49
CA SER A 10 -12.76 4.33 1.15
C SER A 10 -11.37 4.96 1.24
N ASP A 11 -10.90 5.57 0.15
CA ASP A 11 -9.61 6.26 0.10
C ASP A 11 -9.61 7.50 1.01
N ALA A 12 -10.72 8.23 1.08
CA ALA A 12 -10.84 9.38 1.99
C ALA A 12 -10.72 8.97 3.47
N ILE A 13 -11.35 7.86 3.86
CA ILE A 13 -11.23 7.30 5.21
C ILE A 13 -9.79 6.84 5.45
N LEU A 14 -9.20 6.10 4.51
CA LEU A 14 -7.82 5.62 4.61
C LEU A 14 -6.84 6.76 4.82
N CYS A 15 -6.89 7.80 3.99
CA CYS A 15 -6.02 8.97 4.09
C CYS A 15 -6.19 9.70 5.43
N THR A 16 -7.43 9.81 5.93
CA THR A 16 -7.71 10.43 7.23
C THR A 16 -7.03 9.66 8.36
N VAL A 17 -7.20 8.33 8.38
CA VAL A 17 -6.63 7.48 9.44
C VAL A 17 -5.10 7.43 9.34
N LEU A 18 -4.52 7.34 8.14
CA LEU A 18 -3.07 7.38 7.96
C LEU A 18 -2.47 8.70 8.44
N GLY A 19 -3.11 9.83 8.13
CA GLY A 19 -2.70 11.16 8.56
C GLY A 19 -2.77 11.33 10.08
N GLN A 20 -3.87 10.91 10.71
CA GLN A 20 -4.01 10.93 12.18
C GLN A 20 -2.95 10.07 12.88
N ASN A 21 -2.70 8.86 12.37
CA ASN A 21 -1.64 8.00 12.90
C ASN A 21 -0.26 8.65 12.80
N ALA A 22 0.06 9.31 11.68
CA ALA A 22 1.32 10.03 11.53
C ALA A 22 1.46 11.15 12.57
N VAL A 23 0.40 11.92 12.82
CA VAL A 23 0.38 12.98 13.86
C VAL A 23 0.55 12.39 15.26
N HIS A 24 -0.17 11.31 15.59
CA HIS A 24 -0.02 10.64 16.88
C HIS A 24 1.39 10.08 17.08
N GLY A 25 1.98 9.47 16.04
CA GLY A 25 3.36 8.97 16.08
C GLY A 25 4.36 10.10 16.35
N ALA A 26 4.20 11.24 15.68
CA ALA A 26 5.04 12.41 15.90
C ALA A 26 4.89 12.96 17.33
N PHE A 27 3.66 13.06 17.87
CA PHE A 27 3.44 13.49 19.25
C PHE A 27 3.95 12.50 20.30
N ALA A 28 4.01 11.21 19.98
CA ALA A 28 4.66 10.21 20.82
C ALA A 28 6.21 10.26 20.76
N GLY A 29 6.79 11.16 19.95
CA GLY A 29 8.23 11.33 19.81
C GLY A 29 8.89 10.42 18.76
N PHE A 30 8.12 9.71 17.94
CA PHE A 30 8.68 8.92 16.85
C PHE A 30 9.09 9.81 15.67
N SER A 31 10.24 9.50 15.07
CA SER A 31 10.77 10.13 13.87
C SER A 31 11.37 9.07 12.95
N GLY A 32 11.55 9.40 11.66
CA GLY A 32 12.05 8.44 10.66
C GLY A 32 11.08 7.29 10.38
N ILE A 33 9.80 7.45 10.71
CA ILE A 33 8.74 6.47 10.49
C ILE A 33 7.76 6.92 9.41
N THR A 34 7.07 5.95 8.80
CA THR A 34 5.87 6.17 8.00
C THR A 34 4.70 5.40 8.60
N SER A 35 3.47 5.92 8.45
CA SER A 35 2.26 5.19 8.82
C SER A 35 1.78 4.35 7.62
N GLY A 36 1.41 3.10 7.87
CA GLY A 36 0.96 2.19 6.82
C GLY A 36 0.00 1.13 7.33
N ILE A 37 -0.52 0.32 6.41
CA ILE A 37 -1.34 -0.84 6.75
C ILE A 37 -0.55 -2.12 6.48
N CYS A 38 -0.45 -2.97 7.49
CA CYS A 38 0.11 -4.31 7.39
C CYS A 38 -0.94 -5.31 7.90
N ASN A 39 -1.38 -6.24 7.05
CA ASN A 39 -2.39 -7.24 7.40
C ASN A 39 -3.61 -6.65 8.12
N THR A 40 -4.25 -5.63 7.53
CA THR A 40 -5.41 -4.90 8.08
C THR A 40 -5.18 -4.11 9.37
N HIS A 41 -3.95 -4.05 9.90
CA HIS A 41 -3.60 -3.22 11.05
C HIS A 41 -2.79 -1.98 10.64
N TYR A 42 -3.04 -0.86 11.31
CA TYR A 42 -2.22 0.34 11.17
C TYR A 42 -0.94 0.18 11.97
N ALA A 43 0.20 0.43 11.34
CA ALA A 43 1.53 0.25 11.93
C ALA A 43 2.43 1.44 11.61
N PHE A 44 3.39 1.69 12.51
CA PHE A 44 4.54 2.55 12.24
C PHE A 44 5.68 1.70 11.69
N LEU A 45 6.21 2.12 10.54
CA LEU A 45 7.25 1.39 9.82
C LEU A 45 8.48 2.30 9.68
N PRO A 46 9.69 1.83 10.01
CA PRO A 46 10.91 2.59 9.76
C PRO A 46 11.09 2.86 8.27
N ILE A 47 11.31 4.12 7.89
CA ILE A 47 11.43 4.51 6.48
C ILE A 47 12.62 3.78 5.83
N THR A 48 13.72 3.62 6.55
CA THR A 48 14.93 2.93 6.06
C THR A 48 14.65 1.49 5.63
N GLU A 49 13.76 0.80 6.34
CA GLU A 49 13.37 -0.57 6.00
C GLU A 49 12.39 -0.62 4.83
N VAL A 50 11.41 0.30 4.81
CA VAL A 50 10.38 0.35 3.77
C VAL A 50 10.97 0.61 2.38
N ILE A 51 12.05 1.39 2.28
CA ILE A 51 12.67 1.74 1.00
C ILE A 51 13.69 0.72 0.49
N THR A 52 13.99 -0.35 1.25
CA THR A 52 15.00 -1.35 0.85
C THR A 52 14.61 -2.07 -0.43
N THR A 53 13.34 -2.46 -0.56
CA THR A 53 12.87 -3.28 -1.68
C THR A 53 11.47 -2.87 -2.12
N PRO A 54 11.23 -2.60 -3.41
CA PRO A 54 9.89 -2.36 -3.92
C PRO A 54 9.06 -3.66 -3.99
N LYS A 55 7.73 -3.52 -3.88
CA LYS A 55 6.82 -4.65 -4.08
C LYS A 55 6.62 -4.92 -5.57
N HIS A 56 7.06 -6.09 -6.03
CA HIS A 56 6.78 -6.59 -7.38
C HIS A 56 5.55 -7.50 -7.40
N VAL A 57 4.88 -7.55 -8.57
CA VAL A 57 3.86 -8.57 -8.83
C VAL A 57 4.56 -9.92 -8.81
N ASN A 58 4.00 -10.87 -8.05
CA ASN A 58 4.45 -12.26 -8.10
C ASN A 58 3.73 -12.99 -9.25
N PRO A 59 4.44 -13.43 -10.31
CA PRO A 59 3.83 -14.15 -11.42
C PRO A 59 3.18 -15.48 -11.02
N ASN A 60 3.65 -16.10 -9.94
CA ASN A 60 3.08 -17.35 -9.41
C ASN A 60 1.89 -17.10 -8.44
N SER A 61 1.39 -15.86 -8.36
CA SER A 61 0.28 -15.52 -7.47
C SER A 61 -1.08 -15.80 -8.09
N ARG A 62 -2.06 -16.13 -7.24
CA ARG A 62 -3.46 -16.29 -7.65
C ARG A 62 -4.00 -15.07 -8.44
N MET A 63 -3.62 -13.86 -8.04
CA MET A 63 -4.08 -12.64 -8.72
C MET A 63 -3.50 -12.54 -10.14
N TRP A 64 -2.23 -12.89 -10.33
CA TRP A 64 -1.62 -12.88 -11.65
C TRP A 64 -2.25 -13.92 -12.59
N HIS A 65 -2.43 -15.16 -12.12
CA HIS A 65 -3.10 -16.18 -12.93
C HIS A 65 -4.54 -15.80 -13.31
N ARG A 66 -5.28 -15.14 -12.40
CA ARG A 66 -6.61 -14.58 -12.75
C ARG A 66 -6.55 -13.57 -13.89
N CYS A 67 -5.52 -12.72 -13.90
CA CYS A 67 -5.28 -11.77 -14.99
C CYS A 67 -5.04 -12.50 -16.33
N LEU A 68 -4.15 -13.50 -16.35
CA LEU A 68 -3.86 -14.31 -17.54
C LEU A 68 -5.13 -15.00 -18.07
N THR A 69 -5.89 -15.67 -17.19
CA THR A 69 -7.14 -16.33 -17.58
C THR A 69 -8.16 -15.35 -18.14
N SER A 70 -8.30 -14.15 -17.56
CA SER A 70 -9.25 -13.15 -18.04
C SER A 70 -8.87 -12.50 -19.37
N THR A 71 -7.58 -12.46 -19.69
CA THR A 71 -7.04 -11.80 -20.89
C THR A 71 -6.73 -12.79 -22.01
N GLY A 72 -6.73 -14.10 -21.72
CA GLY A 72 -6.34 -15.15 -22.67
C GLY A 72 -4.87 -15.09 -23.06
N GLN A 73 -4.03 -14.34 -22.34
CA GLN A 73 -2.61 -14.25 -22.64
C GLN A 73 -1.92 -15.57 -22.31
N PRO A 74 -1.01 -16.06 -23.18
CA PRO A 74 -0.25 -17.27 -22.91
C PRO A 74 0.70 -17.05 -21.73
N ASP A 75 0.97 -18.13 -21.00
CA ASP A 75 2.04 -18.14 -20.01
C ASP A 75 3.36 -18.37 -20.74
N PHE A 76 4.31 -17.44 -20.58
CA PHE A 76 5.61 -17.47 -21.26
C PHE A 76 6.74 -17.95 -20.32
N HIS A 77 6.39 -18.35 -19.09
CA HIS A 77 7.32 -18.87 -18.08
C HIS A 77 7.47 -20.39 -18.13
#